data_AF-A0A7W0PN59-F1
#
_entry.id   AF-A0A7W0PN59-F1
#
_cell.length_a   1.000
_cell.length_b   1.000
_cell.length_c   1.000
_cell.angle_alpha   90.00
_cell.angle_beta   90.00
_cell.angle_gamma   90.00
#
_symmetry.space_group_name_H-M   'P 1'
#
loop_
_entity.id
_entity.type
_entity.pdbx_description
1 polymer ?
#
loop_
_entity_poly.entity_id
_entity_poly.type
_entity_poly.pdbx_seq_one_letter_code
_entity_poly.pdbx_strand_id
1 'polypeptide(L)'
;MVATATERDVTTGGRVGIVDCDVHPSPANMDEIREYLPMPWRDRFSGGGRGFFGNPVHGSRLDSVPPGGGPAGSDPDFVRTQLIEEFGTAYAVLLPRAFCNVHPDPDMGTAIAAAYNDWVADKWLSKHNADGVFKGSITVNHHDPHAAAREIERWAGHPHFVQVMTDSGARAPFGQRQYYPIYEACERHNLRFAVHPGTDGMGINVQPSPGYPTHYIEWHTCLSLSFQSHLVSILTEGVFERFPGLGITLTEGGVS
;
A
#
# COMPACT_ATOMS: atom_id res chain seq x y z
N MET A 1 -25.35 -49.84 4.70
CA MET A 1 -24.73 -49.20 3.53
C MET A 1 -24.35 -47.80 3.94
N VAL A 2 -23.05 -47.50 3.92
CA VAL A 2 -22.50 -46.19 4.26
C VAL A 2 -22.75 -45.28 3.06
N ALA A 3 -23.61 -44.28 3.23
CA ALA A 3 -23.76 -43.22 2.24
C ALA A 3 -22.67 -42.17 2.52
N THR A 4 -21.70 -42.15 1.62
CA THR A 4 -20.60 -41.19 1.51
C THR A 4 -21.14 -39.76 1.39
N ALA A 5 -20.70 -38.87 2.29
CA ALA A 5 -20.88 -37.44 2.14
C ALA A 5 -19.87 -36.93 1.11
N THR A 6 -20.31 -36.74 -0.12
CA THR A 6 -19.63 -35.95 -1.14
C THR A 6 -20.63 -34.98 -1.70
N GLU A 7 -20.49 -33.70 -1.33
CA GLU A 7 -20.55 -32.58 -2.26
C GLU A 7 -20.08 -31.34 -1.51
N ARG A 8 -18.89 -30.86 -1.88
CA ARG A 8 -18.41 -29.54 -1.50
C ARG A 8 -19.29 -28.55 -2.24
N ASP A 9 -20.14 -27.89 -1.48
CA ASP A 9 -20.88 -26.73 -1.94
C ASP A 9 -19.87 -25.59 -2.12
N VAL A 10 -19.34 -25.43 -3.34
CA VAL A 10 -18.61 -24.23 -3.74
C VAL A 10 -19.66 -23.14 -3.93
N THR A 11 -20.17 -22.63 -2.81
CA THR A 11 -20.97 -21.43 -2.82
C THR A 11 -20.07 -20.27 -3.20
N THR A 12 -20.53 -19.49 -4.17
CA THR A 12 -20.08 -18.13 -4.48
C THR A 12 -20.45 -17.16 -3.34
N GLY A 13 -20.05 -17.49 -2.11
CA GLY A 13 -20.27 -16.71 -0.91
C GLY A 13 -18.98 -16.01 -0.47
N GLY A 14 -19.00 -14.69 -0.37
CA GLY A 14 -17.89 -13.94 0.22
C GLY A 14 -17.58 -14.44 1.64
N ARG A 15 -16.32 -14.35 2.06
CA ARG A 15 -15.90 -14.70 3.43
C ARG A 15 -16.51 -13.69 4.39
N VAL A 16 -17.01 -14.16 5.53
CA VAL A 16 -17.54 -13.32 6.61
C VAL A 16 -16.57 -13.39 7.78
N GLY A 17 -16.15 -12.24 8.30
CA GLY A 17 -15.25 -12.16 9.45
C GLY A 17 -14.46 -10.87 9.47
N ILE A 18 -13.33 -10.88 10.19
CA ILE A 18 -12.45 -9.72 10.36
C ILE A 18 -11.70 -9.44 9.05
N VAL A 19 -11.66 -8.19 8.64
CA VAL A 19 -10.78 -7.70 7.58
C VAL A 19 -9.60 -7.02 8.24
N ASP A 20 -8.40 -7.56 8.05
CA ASP A 20 -7.18 -6.84 8.37
C ASP A 20 -6.91 -5.83 7.24
N CYS A 21 -7.01 -4.55 7.58
CA CYS A 21 -6.93 -3.44 6.63
C CYS A 21 -5.50 -3.00 6.33
N ASP A 22 -4.49 -3.56 7.02
CA ASP A 22 -3.11 -3.10 6.89
C ASP A 22 -2.06 -4.21 7.05
N VAL A 23 -1.74 -4.89 5.96
CA VAL A 23 -0.75 -5.98 5.93
C VAL A 23 0.35 -5.66 4.94
N HIS A 24 1.61 -5.74 5.35
CA HIS A 24 2.73 -5.36 4.50
C HIS A 24 3.39 -6.56 3.82
N PRO A 25 3.16 -6.78 2.51
CA PRO A 25 4.00 -7.68 1.75
C PRO A 25 5.39 -7.05 1.52
N SER A 26 6.43 -7.84 1.66
CA SER A 26 7.81 -7.45 1.36
C SER A 26 8.37 -8.33 0.25
N PRO A 27 9.13 -7.81 -0.73
CA PRO A 27 9.87 -8.68 -1.63
C PRO A 27 10.97 -9.42 -0.85
N ALA A 28 11.28 -10.66 -1.23
CA ALA A 28 12.33 -11.44 -0.55
C ALA A 28 13.72 -10.80 -0.74
N ASN A 29 13.90 -10.15 -1.88
CA ASN A 29 15.04 -9.30 -2.22
C ASN A 29 14.61 -8.31 -3.31
N MET A 30 15.42 -7.29 -3.61
CA MET A 30 15.05 -6.27 -4.60
C MET A 30 15.03 -6.78 -6.05
N ASP A 31 15.62 -7.93 -6.35
CA ASP A 31 15.58 -8.49 -7.71
C ASP A 31 14.15 -8.90 -8.10
N GLU A 32 13.33 -9.33 -7.12
CA GLU A 32 11.90 -9.58 -7.36
C GLU A 32 11.17 -8.36 -7.91
N ILE A 33 11.61 -7.14 -7.60
CA ILE A 33 11.04 -5.90 -8.16
C ILE A 33 11.73 -5.52 -9.47
N ARG A 34 13.06 -5.70 -9.57
CA ARG A 34 13.83 -5.39 -10.78
C ARG A 34 13.35 -6.14 -12.01
N GLU A 35 12.86 -7.37 -11.84
CA GLU A 35 12.30 -8.17 -12.93
C GLU A 35 11.14 -7.47 -13.66
N TYR A 36 10.32 -6.72 -12.93
CA TYR A 36 9.17 -5.98 -13.45
C TYR A 36 9.52 -4.58 -13.95
N LEU A 37 10.68 -4.05 -13.59
CA LEU A 37 11.11 -2.73 -14.05
C LEU A 37 11.56 -2.79 -15.52
N PRO A 38 11.10 -1.86 -16.38
CA PRO A 38 11.65 -1.70 -17.72
C PRO A 38 12.99 -0.96 -17.68
N MET A 39 13.78 -1.09 -18.75
CA MET A 39 14.96 -0.24 -18.95
C MET A 39 14.52 1.21 -19.24
N PRO A 40 15.25 2.23 -18.75
CA PRO A 40 16.51 2.17 -18.00
C PRO A 40 16.32 2.06 -16.47
N TRP A 41 15.09 2.00 -15.97
CA TRP A 41 14.79 2.08 -14.53
C TRP A 41 15.30 0.87 -13.76
N ARG A 42 15.30 -0.31 -14.38
CA ARG A 42 15.87 -1.54 -13.80
C ARG A 42 17.30 -1.36 -13.31
N ASP A 43 18.15 -0.75 -14.13
CA ASP A 43 19.57 -0.51 -13.80
C ASP A 43 19.75 0.59 -12.74
N ARG A 44 18.80 1.53 -12.68
CA ARG A 44 18.84 2.67 -11.75
C ARG A 44 18.22 2.33 -10.40
N PHE A 45 17.47 1.25 -10.30
CA PHE A 45 16.76 0.88 -9.08
C PHE A 45 17.65 0.14 -8.08
N SER A 46 17.94 0.83 -6.99
CA SER A 46 18.69 0.29 -5.84
C SER A 46 17.80 -0.17 -4.68
N GLY A 47 16.48 -0.08 -4.82
CA GLY A 47 15.57 -0.18 -3.68
C GLY A 47 15.48 1.12 -2.89
N GLY A 48 14.88 1.05 -1.71
CA GLY A 48 14.71 2.19 -0.83
C GLY A 48 14.05 1.79 0.49
N GLY A 49 14.03 2.71 1.44
CA GLY A 49 13.42 2.52 2.74
C GLY A 49 13.11 3.86 3.39
N ARG A 50 12.58 3.82 4.61
CA ARG A 50 12.43 5.04 5.44
C ARG A 50 13.83 5.50 5.86
N GLY A 51 14.31 6.58 5.25
CA GLY A 51 15.64 7.15 5.52
C GLY A 51 15.72 7.86 6.88
N PHE A 52 16.94 7.97 7.42
CA PHE A 52 17.34 8.67 8.66
C PHE A 52 16.87 8.10 10.01
N PHE A 53 15.67 7.54 10.14
CA PHE A 53 15.12 7.11 11.43
C PHE A 53 14.97 5.59 11.55
N GLY A 54 15.98 4.94 12.13
CA GLY A 54 15.94 3.50 12.44
C GLY A 54 15.15 3.21 13.73
N ASN A 55 14.28 2.20 13.69
CA ASN A 55 13.63 1.71 14.91
C ASN A 55 14.71 1.14 15.86
N PRO A 56 14.76 1.56 17.14
CA PRO A 56 15.83 1.18 18.05
C PRO A 56 15.72 -0.27 18.59
N VAL A 57 14.61 -0.97 18.35
CA VAL A 57 14.34 -2.32 18.85
C VAL A 57 14.02 -3.27 17.71
N HIS A 58 12.77 -3.27 17.23
CA HIS A 58 12.32 -4.07 16.10
C HIS A 58 11.18 -3.33 15.39
N GLY A 59 11.27 -3.23 14.06
CA GLY A 59 10.23 -2.62 13.21
C GLY A 59 9.13 -3.59 12.77
N SER A 60 9.16 -4.84 13.25
CA SER A 60 8.21 -5.89 12.93
C SER A 60 8.02 -6.78 14.15
N ARG A 61 6.96 -7.61 14.14
CA ARG A 61 6.77 -8.65 15.16
C ARG A 61 7.96 -9.62 15.17
N LEU A 62 8.43 -10.02 16.36
CA LEU A 62 9.63 -10.86 16.50
C LEU A 62 9.47 -12.27 15.90
N ASP A 63 8.24 -12.78 15.85
CA ASP A 63 7.88 -14.09 15.30
C ASP A 63 7.51 -14.05 13.81
N SER A 64 7.62 -12.88 13.15
CA SER A 64 7.20 -12.70 11.75
C SER A 64 8.26 -13.07 10.70
N VAL A 65 9.44 -13.52 11.12
CA VAL A 65 10.49 -14.01 10.21
C VAL A 65 10.09 -15.39 9.68
N PRO A 66 10.04 -15.59 8.35
CA PRO A 66 9.69 -16.89 7.79
C PRO A 66 10.63 -18.02 8.25
N PRO A 67 10.12 -19.25 8.45
CA PRO A 67 10.95 -20.39 8.84
C PRO A 67 12.09 -20.69 7.85
N GLY A 68 11.89 -20.40 6.56
CA GLY A 68 12.90 -20.51 5.51
C GLY A 68 13.91 -19.36 5.47
N GLY A 69 13.78 -18.37 6.37
CA GLY A 69 14.55 -17.11 6.35
C GLY A 69 13.93 -16.05 5.44
N GLY A 70 14.59 -14.88 5.39
CA GLY A 70 14.14 -13.72 4.63
C GLY A 70 13.41 -12.66 5.47
N PRO A 71 12.99 -11.54 4.84
CA PRO A 71 12.29 -10.45 5.53
C PRO A 71 10.90 -10.85 6.04
N ALA A 72 10.44 -10.18 7.09
CA ALA A 72 9.04 -10.29 7.53
C ALA A 72 8.09 -9.91 6.38
N GLY A 73 7.05 -10.72 6.18
CA GLY A 73 6.07 -10.53 5.12
C GLY A 73 6.56 -10.88 3.71
N SER A 74 7.68 -11.60 3.54
CA SER A 74 8.17 -12.00 2.21
C SER A 74 7.69 -13.35 1.68
N ASP A 75 7.11 -14.15 2.56
CA ASP A 75 6.59 -15.49 2.28
C ASP A 75 5.05 -15.47 2.43
N PRO A 76 4.29 -15.54 1.32
CA PRO A 76 2.83 -15.54 1.37
C PRO A 76 2.22 -16.70 2.14
N ASP A 77 2.83 -17.88 2.08
CA ASP A 77 2.34 -19.07 2.78
C ASP A 77 2.55 -18.91 4.28
N PHE A 78 3.71 -18.37 4.68
CA PHE A 78 3.93 -18.06 6.08
C PHE A 78 2.95 -16.99 6.56
N VAL A 79 2.79 -15.86 5.85
CA VAL A 79 1.81 -14.81 6.21
C VAL A 79 0.40 -15.39 6.36
N ARG A 80 -0.01 -16.30 5.48
CA ARG A 80 -1.29 -17.00 5.58
C ARG A 80 -1.40 -17.77 6.91
N THR A 81 -0.39 -18.54 7.30
CA THR A 81 -0.43 -19.29 8.56
C THR A 81 -0.52 -18.37 9.78
N GLN A 82 0.39 -17.39 9.92
CA GLN A 82 0.46 -16.51 11.11
C GLN A 82 -0.66 -15.46 11.18
N LEU A 83 -1.34 -15.12 10.09
CA LEU A 83 -2.41 -14.09 10.11
C LEU A 83 -3.80 -14.65 9.85
N ILE A 84 -3.94 -15.43 8.77
CA ILE A 84 -5.24 -15.92 8.31
C ILE A 84 -5.68 -17.11 9.15
N GLU A 85 -4.83 -18.13 9.25
CA GLU A 85 -5.16 -19.38 9.91
C GLU A 85 -5.16 -19.23 11.44
N GLU A 86 -4.16 -18.55 12.00
CA GLU A 86 -4.03 -18.34 13.44
C GLU A 86 -5.14 -17.47 14.05
N PHE A 87 -5.49 -16.36 13.38
CA PHE A 87 -6.47 -15.40 13.91
C PHE A 87 -7.86 -15.50 13.27
N GLY A 88 -8.05 -16.39 12.29
CA GLY A 88 -9.32 -16.52 11.57
C GLY A 88 -9.67 -15.29 10.73
N THR A 89 -8.66 -14.55 10.25
CA THR A 89 -8.85 -13.34 9.44
C THR A 89 -9.52 -13.68 8.11
N ALA A 90 -10.65 -13.03 7.80
CA ALA A 90 -11.41 -13.31 6.59
C ALA A 90 -10.72 -12.75 5.34
N TYR A 91 -10.15 -11.55 5.43
CA TYR A 91 -9.42 -10.90 4.34
C TYR A 91 -8.24 -10.09 4.88
N ALA A 92 -7.15 -10.06 4.13
CA ALA A 92 -5.98 -9.23 4.42
C ALA A 92 -5.73 -8.26 3.26
N VAL A 93 -5.75 -6.97 3.55
CA VAL A 93 -5.47 -5.90 2.58
C VAL A 93 -3.97 -5.61 2.59
N LEU A 94 -3.33 -5.89 1.46
CA LEU A 94 -1.90 -5.75 1.23
C LEU A 94 -1.56 -4.30 0.87
N LEU A 95 -0.64 -3.69 1.61
CA LEU A 95 -0.06 -2.37 1.35
C LEU A 95 1.45 -2.48 1.11
N PRO A 96 1.87 -2.61 -0.17
CA PRO A 96 3.28 -2.74 -0.53
C PRO A 96 4.03 -1.44 -0.29
N ARG A 97 5.14 -1.51 0.46
CA ARG A 97 5.95 -0.32 0.77
C ARG A 97 6.95 -0.03 -0.34
N ALA A 98 6.45 0.54 -1.44
CA ALA A 98 7.26 0.84 -2.63
C ALA A 98 8.15 2.08 -2.47
N PHE A 99 7.76 3.03 -1.61
CA PHE A 99 8.45 4.32 -1.39
C PHE A 99 8.74 5.08 -2.70
N CYS A 100 7.88 4.94 -3.69
CA CYS A 100 8.09 5.42 -5.06
C CYS A 100 8.09 6.95 -5.19
N ASN A 101 7.51 7.64 -4.22
CA ASN A 101 7.32 9.09 -4.20
C ASN A 101 8.48 9.85 -3.50
N VAL A 102 9.61 9.19 -3.16
CA VAL A 102 10.82 9.92 -2.69
C VAL A 102 11.66 10.47 -3.83
N HIS A 103 11.45 9.96 -5.05
CA HIS A 103 12.33 10.21 -6.20
C HIS A 103 12.04 11.58 -6.84
N PRO A 104 13.09 12.37 -7.16
CA PRO A 104 12.92 13.63 -7.89
C PRO A 104 12.49 13.42 -9.35
N ASP A 105 12.82 12.26 -9.92
CA ASP A 105 12.39 11.84 -11.26
C ASP A 105 11.03 11.15 -11.15
N PRO A 106 9.93 11.78 -11.62
CA PRO A 106 8.60 11.21 -11.52
C PRO A 106 8.43 9.96 -12.39
N ASP A 107 9.18 9.82 -13.48
CA ASP A 107 9.09 8.64 -14.35
C ASP A 107 9.68 7.42 -13.65
N MET A 108 10.77 7.60 -12.89
CA MET A 108 11.33 6.56 -12.02
C MET A 108 10.33 6.14 -10.94
N GLY A 109 9.71 7.09 -10.24
CA GLY A 109 8.70 6.79 -9.22
C GLY A 109 7.49 6.05 -9.81
N THR A 110 7.00 6.49 -10.97
CA THR A 110 5.90 5.82 -11.67
C THR A 110 6.27 4.40 -12.09
N ALA A 111 7.48 4.18 -12.61
CA ALA A 111 7.93 2.83 -12.98
C ALA A 111 8.06 1.90 -11.76
N ILE A 112 8.52 2.41 -10.61
CA ILE A 112 8.59 1.65 -9.35
C ILE A 112 7.19 1.27 -8.88
N ALA A 113 6.24 2.21 -8.88
CA ALA A 113 4.85 1.94 -8.49
C ALA A 113 4.24 0.82 -9.35
N ALA A 114 4.40 0.90 -10.67
CA ALA A 114 3.90 -0.11 -11.60
C ALA A 114 4.55 -1.48 -11.36
N ALA A 115 5.87 -1.53 -11.16
CA ALA A 115 6.60 -2.77 -10.88
C ALA A 115 6.15 -3.45 -9.59
N TYR A 116 5.89 -2.68 -8.52
CA TYR A 116 5.33 -3.23 -7.28
C TYR A 116 3.91 -3.77 -7.46
N ASN A 117 3.08 -3.11 -8.26
CA ASN A 117 1.73 -3.61 -8.54
C ASN A 117 1.77 -4.92 -9.34
N ASP A 118 2.64 -5.01 -10.34
CA ASP A 118 2.84 -6.25 -11.11
C ASP A 118 3.33 -7.40 -10.22
N TRP A 119 4.32 -7.13 -9.36
CA TRP A 119 4.84 -8.10 -8.38
C TRP A 119 3.76 -8.58 -7.40
N VAL A 120 2.93 -7.66 -6.88
CA VAL A 120 1.81 -8.01 -5.99
C VAL A 120 0.77 -8.85 -6.72
N ALA A 121 0.41 -8.46 -7.94
CA ALA A 121 -0.57 -9.20 -8.73
C ALA A 121 -0.11 -10.64 -9.00
N ASP A 122 1.13 -10.82 -9.45
CA ASP A 122 1.68 -12.15 -9.78
C ASP A 122 1.90 -13.00 -8.52
N LYS A 123 2.70 -12.50 -7.56
CA LYS A 123 3.10 -13.28 -6.40
C LYS A 123 1.95 -13.42 -5.41
N TRP A 124 1.30 -12.33 -5.02
CA TRP A 124 0.37 -12.33 -3.89
C TRP A 124 -1.08 -12.55 -4.26
N LEU A 125 -1.54 -12.00 -5.40
CA LEU A 125 -2.96 -12.02 -5.75
C LEU A 125 -3.33 -13.10 -6.78
N SER A 126 -2.34 -13.81 -7.31
CA SER A 126 -2.51 -14.92 -8.23
C SER A 126 -1.97 -16.22 -7.63
N LYS A 127 -0.64 -16.42 -7.67
CA LYS A 127 0.02 -17.69 -7.30
C LYS A 127 -0.36 -18.21 -5.90
N HIS A 128 -0.49 -17.30 -4.92
CA HIS A 128 -0.75 -17.65 -3.52
C HIS A 128 -2.17 -17.25 -3.04
N ASN A 129 -3.12 -17.04 -3.96
CA ASN A 129 -4.45 -16.50 -3.64
C ASN A 129 -5.63 -17.25 -4.25
N ALA A 130 -5.50 -18.56 -4.48
CA ALA A 130 -6.58 -19.37 -5.08
C ALA A 130 -7.92 -19.26 -4.35
N ASP A 131 -7.90 -18.96 -3.06
CA ASP A 131 -9.05 -18.83 -2.18
C ASP A 131 -9.48 -17.37 -1.91
N GLY A 132 -8.80 -16.41 -2.56
CA GLY A 132 -9.14 -15.00 -2.64
C GLY A 132 -9.01 -14.19 -1.34
N VAL A 133 -8.26 -14.71 -0.35
CA VAL A 133 -8.08 -14.10 0.98
C VAL A 133 -7.28 -12.79 0.95
N PHE A 134 -6.28 -12.70 0.08
CA PHE A 134 -5.48 -11.50 -0.08
C PHE A 134 -6.16 -10.52 -1.02
N LYS A 135 -6.19 -9.25 -0.62
CA LYS A 135 -6.64 -8.11 -1.41
C LYS A 135 -5.51 -7.12 -1.55
N GLY A 136 -5.26 -6.59 -2.74
CA GLY A 136 -4.17 -5.64 -2.99
C GLY A 136 -4.62 -4.18 -2.93
N SER A 137 -3.64 -3.33 -2.66
CA SER A 137 -3.74 -1.88 -2.87
C SER A 137 -2.90 -1.49 -4.08
N ILE A 138 -3.49 -0.75 -5.02
CA ILE A 138 -2.80 -0.22 -6.20
C ILE A 138 -1.90 0.91 -5.73
N THR A 139 -0.60 0.67 -5.72
CA THR A 139 0.40 1.68 -5.38
C THR A 139 0.50 2.70 -6.50
N VAL A 140 0.47 3.99 -6.17
CA VAL A 140 0.65 5.08 -7.14
C VAL A 140 1.72 6.08 -6.71
N ASN A 141 2.46 6.59 -7.69
CA ASN A 141 3.31 7.77 -7.52
C ASN A 141 2.48 9.05 -7.68
N HIS A 142 2.12 9.69 -6.58
CA HIS A 142 1.29 10.89 -6.62
C HIS A 142 2.01 12.15 -7.16
N HIS A 143 3.32 12.10 -7.44
CA HIS A 143 4.04 13.21 -8.08
C HIS A 143 3.75 13.36 -9.58
N ASP A 144 3.24 12.30 -10.22
CA ASP A 144 2.62 12.37 -11.54
C ASP A 144 1.15 11.89 -11.43
N PRO A 145 0.22 12.79 -11.08
CA PRO A 145 -1.19 12.46 -10.91
C PRO A 145 -1.84 11.85 -12.16
N HIS A 146 -1.37 12.20 -13.35
CA HIS A 146 -1.90 11.63 -14.59
C HIS A 146 -1.39 10.22 -14.84
N ALA A 147 -0.12 9.93 -14.54
CA ALA A 147 0.38 8.56 -14.56
C ALA A 147 -0.25 7.69 -13.47
N ALA A 148 -0.45 8.23 -12.28
CA ALA A 148 -1.18 7.58 -11.20
C ALA A 148 -2.60 7.20 -11.65
N ALA A 149 -3.34 8.11 -12.30
CA ALA A 149 -4.66 7.81 -12.85
C ALA A 149 -4.63 6.66 -13.87
N ARG A 150 -3.66 6.65 -14.81
CA ARG A 150 -3.49 5.56 -15.79
C ARG A 150 -3.18 4.22 -15.12
N GLU A 151 -2.40 4.22 -14.04
CA GLU A 151 -2.08 3.01 -13.30
C GLU A 151 -3.30 2.47 -12.54
N ILE A 152 -4.15 3.35 -12.01
CA ILE A 152 -5.45 2.97 -11.42
C ILE A 152 -6.34 2.32 -12.47
N GLU A 153 -6.47 2.94 -13.64
CA GLU A 153 -7.27 2.42 -14.77
C GLU A 153 -6.76 1.05 -15.24
N ARG A 154 -5.44 0.83 -15.24
CA ARG A 154 -4.82 -0.46 -15.59
C ARG A 154 -5.29 -1.60 -14.69
N TRP A 155 -5.47 -1.34 -13.39
CA TRP A 155 -5.79 -2.36 -12.39
C TRP A 155 -7.24 -2.41 -11.94
N ALA A 156 -8.05 -1.42 -12.30
CA ALA A 156 -9.43 -1.29 -11.84
C ALA A 156 -10.32 -2.52 -12.10
N GLY A 157 -10.02 -3.31 -13.13
CA GLY A 157 -10.74 -4.55 -13.45
C GLY A 157 -10.26 -5.80 -12.72
N HIS A 158 -9.17 -5.72 -11.95
CA HIS A 158 -8.57 -6.88 -11.29
C HIS A 158 -9.38 -7.28 -10.04
N PRO A 159 -9.79 -8.57 -9.89
CA PRO A 159 -10.75 -8.98 -8.85
C PRO A 159 -10.25 -8.87 -7.41
N HIS A 160 -8.94 -8.66 -7.22
CA HIS A 160 -8.32 -8.59 -5.89
C HIS A 160 -7.75 -7.22 -5.54
N PHE A 161 -7.65 -6.26 -6.46
CA PHE A 161 -7.28 -4.89 -6.09
C PHE A 161 -8.52 -4.14 -5.60
N VAL A 162 -8.48 -3.61 -4.37
CA VAL A 162 -9.68 -3.07 -3.69
C VAL A 162 -9.57 -1.60 -3.30
N GLN A 163 -8.37 -1.03 -3.38
CA GLN A 163 -8.11 0.37 -3.11
C GLN A 163 -6.87 0.84 -3.87
N VAL A 164 -6.71 2.15 -3.95
CA VAL A 164 -5.49 2.84 -4.34
C VAL A 164 -4.76 3.25 -3.08
N MET A 165 -3.44 3.17 -3.05
CA MET A 165 -2.64 3.63 -1.91
C MET A 165 -1.48 4.53 -2.33
N THR A 166 -1.13 5.44 -1.43
CA THR A 166 0.10 6.22 -1.50
C THR A 166 0.64 6.51 -0.10
N ASP A 167 1.92 6.87 -0.03
CA ASP A 167 2.57 7.31 1.20
C ASP A 167 2.14 8.74 1.57
N SER A 168 2.10 9.08 2.86
CA SER A 168 1.72 10.40 3.38
C SER A 168 2.72 11.51 3.05
N GLY A 169 3.99 11.18 2.84
CA GLY A 169 4.97 12.17 2.44
C GLY A 169 4.61 12.77 1.08
N ALA A 170 4.33 14.06 1.03
CA ALA A 170 3.97 14.73 -0.20
C ALA A 170 4.61 16.12 -0.30
N ARG A 171 4.65 16.66 -1.53
CA ARG A 171 5.11 18.03 -1.79
C ARG A 171 4.04 19.09 -1.56
N ALA A 172 2.78 18.68 -1.56
CA ALA A 172 1.66 19.53 -1.23
C ALA A 172 0.57 18.75 -0.51
N PRO A 173 -0.29 19.42 0.27
CA PRO A 173 -1.44 18.77 0.88
C PRO A 173 -2.42 18.18 -0.15
N PHE A 174 -2.96 16.99 0.12
CA PHE A 174 -3.81 16.23 -0.80
C PHE A 174 -5.13 16.89 -1.21
N GLY A 175 -5.57 17.99 -0.58
CA GLY A 175 -6.75 18.71 -1.10
C GLY A 175 -6.51 19.47 -2.41
N GLN A 176 -5.25 19.73 -2.77
CA GLN A 176 -4.93 20.58 -3.92
C GLN A 176 -5.29 19.94 -5.27
N ARG A 177 -5.72 20.79 -6.21
CA ARG A 177 -6.24 20.41 -7.54
C ARG A 177 -5.32 19.52 -8.37
N GLN A 178 -4.01 19.56 -8.12
CA GLN A 178 -3.06 18.70 -8.83
C GLN A 178 -3.37 17.20 -8.64
N TYR A 179 -3.98 16.80 -7.52
CA TYR A 179 -4.31 15.40 -7.24
C TYR A 179 -5.66 14.94 -7.81
N TYR A 180 -6.46 15.85 -8.39
CA TYR A 180 -7.78 15.53 -8.92
C TYR A 180 -7.81 14.38 -9.96
N PRO A 181 -6.81 14.22 -10.86
CA PRO A 181 -6.79 13.06 -11.76
C PRO A 181 -6.83 11.71 -11.02
N ILE A 182 -6.20 11.62 -9.85
CA ILE A 182 -6.22 10.42 -9.00
C ILE A 182 -7.63 10.19 -8.46
N TYR A 183 -8.27 11.25 -7.95
CA TYR A 183 -9.61 11.17 -7.38
C TYR A 183 -10.68 10.85 -8.42
N GLU A 184 -10.59 11.42 -9.61
CA GLU A 184 -11.45 11.08 -10.74
C GLU A 184 -11.33 9.61 -11.11
N ALA A 185 -10.12 9.06 -11.16
CA ALA A 185 -9.90 7.64 -11.46
C ALA A 185 -10.45 6.74 -10.33
N CYS A 186 -10.18 7.08 -9.07
CA CYS A 186 -10.72 6.38 -7.90
C CYS A 186 -12.25 6.35 -7.92
N GLU A 187 -12.91 7.50 -8.11
CA GLU A 187 -14.38 7.59 -8.14
C GLU A 187 -14.97 6.81 -9.32
N ARG A 188 -14.40 6.96 -10.52
CA ARG A 188 -14.84 6.26 -11.74
C ARG A 188 -14.85 4.74 -11.56
N HIS A 189 -13.88 4.23 -10.81
CA HIS A 189 -13.68 2.79 -10.59
C HIS A 189 -14.14 2.31 -9.22
N ASN A 190 -14.80 3.16 -8.43
CA ASN A 190 -15.27 2.85 -7.07
C ASN A 190 -14.16 2.28 -6.17
N LEU A 191 -12.96 2.87 -6.27
CA LEU A 191 -11.80 2.53 -5.45
C LEU A 191 -11.59 3.59 -4.38
N ARG A 192 -11.30 3.17 -3.15
CA ARG A 192 -10.91 4.08 -2.07
C ARG A 192 -9.48 4.57 -2.29
N PHE A 193 -9.20 5.80 -1.84
CA PHE A 193 -7.85 6.34 -1.79
C PHE A 193 -7.30 6.26 -0.36
N ALA A 194 -6.37 5.33 -0.14
CA ALA A 194 -5.71 5.11 1.14
C ALA A 194 -4.41 5.90 1.23
N VAL A 195 -4.24 6.63 2.33
CA VAL A 195 -2.99 7.28 2.72
C VAL A 195 -2.36 6.47 3.84
N HIS A 196 -1.13 6.02 3.65
CA HIS A 196 -0.37 5.21 4.60
C HIS A 196 0.87 6.00 5.06
N PRO A 197 1.36 5.89 6.31
CA PRO A 197 2.52 6.66 6.74
C PRO A 197 3.75 6.25 5.95
N GLY A 198 4.54 7.23 5.56
CA GLY A 198 5.77 6.93 4.83
C GLY A 198 6.30 8.16 4.14
N THR A 199 7.62 8.20 3.99
CA THR A 199 8.33 9.18 3.17
C THR A 199 8.17 10.65 3.57
N ASP A 200 7.56 10.94 4.72
CA ASP A 200 7.44 12.29 5.29
C ASP A 200 8.83 12.88 5.54
N GLY A 201 9.09 14.05 4.93
CA GLY A 201 10.41 14.68 4.95
C GLY A 201 11.53 13.89 4.25
N MET A 202 11.21 12.84 3.49
CA MET A 202 12.19 12.04 2.74
C MET A 202 12.25 12.46 1.28
N GLY A 203 13.45 12.45 0.70
CA GLY A 203 13.64 12.77 -0.71
C GLY A 203 13.17 14.19 -1.03
N ILE A 204 12.15 14.30 -1.89
CA ILE A 204 11.53 15.58 -2.29
C ILE A 204 10.31 15.98 -1.45
N ASN A 205 9.90 15.17 -0.47
CA ASN A 205 8.69 15.39 0.31
C ASN A 205 8.91 16.36 1.48
N VAL A 206 7.84 17.05 1.89
CA VAL A 206 7.88 18.04 2.95
C VAL A 206 7.85 17.37 4.33
N GLN A 207 8.64 17.88 5.27
CA GLN A 207 8.61 17.45 6.67
C GLN A 207 7.36 18.05 7.36
N PRO A 208 6.48 17.23 7.96
CA PRO A 208 5.24 17.72 8.59
C PRO A 208 5.47 18.44 9.92
N SER A 209 6.59 18.17 10.60
CA SER A 209 6.99 18.88 11.82
C SER A 209 7.79 20.15 11.50
N PRO A 210 7.83 21.14 12.41
CA PRO A 210 8.74 22.28 12.32
C PRO A 210 10.21 21.83 12.41
N GLY A 211 10.79 21.45 11.26
CA GLY A 211 12.13 20.87 11.19
C GLY A 211 12.17 19.36 11.41
N TYR A 212 13.38 18.79 11.30
CA TYR A 212 13.59 17.34 11.45
C TYR A 212 13.62 16.94 12.93
N PRO A 213 12.85 15.91 13.33
CA PRO A 213 12.97 15.29 14.64
C PRO A 213 14.38 14.74 14.87
N THR A 214 14.81 14.66 16.13
CA THR A 214 16.15 14.16 16.50
C THR A 214 16.16 12.64 16.66
N HIS A 215 15.09 12.08 17.22
CA HIS A 215 15.00 10.66 17.55
C HIS A 215 13.86 9.95 16.82
N TYR A 216 14.01 8.64 16.65
CA TYR A 216 12.98 7.80 16.02
C TYR A 216 11.61 7.96 16.67
N ILE A 217 11.53 8.01 18.01
CA ILE A 217 10.25 8.13 18.72
C ILE A 217 9.56 9.47 18.43
N GLU A 218 10.33 10.56 18.29
CA GLU A 218 9.80 11.87 17.92
C GLU A 218 9.26 11.81 16.49
N TRP A 219 10.07 11.32 15.55
CA TRP A 219 9.67 11.17 14.15
C TRP A 219 8.42 10.30 13.98
N HIS A 220 8.40 9.11 14.59
CA HIS A 220 7.31 8.15 14.47
C HIS A 220 6.00 8.70 15.06
N THR A 221 6.07 9.36 16.23
CA THR A 221 4.91 10.00 16.86
C THR A 221 4.36 11.14 16.00
N CYS A 222 5.24 11.91 15.36
CA CYS A 222 4.88 13.04 14.52
C CYS A 222 4.34 12.68 13.13
N LEU A 223 4.37 11.41 12.70
CA LEU A 223 3.76 11.00 11.42
C LEU A 223 2.28 11.38 11.34
N SER A 224 1.57 11.36 12.48
CA SER A 224 0.18 11.80 12.62
C SER A 224 -0.08 13.25 12.16
N LEU A 225 0.94 14.12 12.15
CA LEU A 225 0.82 15.50 11.70
C LEU A 225 0.57 15.61 10.19
N SER A 226 1.13 14.70 9.39
CA SER A 226 0.86 14.63 7.95
C SER A 226 -0.60 14.30 7.68
N PHE A 227 -1.15 13.31 8.40
CA PHE A 227 -2.55 12.93 8.31
C PHE A 227 -3.49 14.08 8.64
N GLN A 228 -3.23 14.80 9.73
CA GLN A 228 -4.01 15.99 10.11
C GLN A 228 -3.96 17.05 8.99
N SER A 229 -2.77 17.32 8.45
CA SER A 229 -2.57 18.31 7.39
C SER A 229 -3.32 17.94 6.10
N HIS A 230 -3.25 16.67 5.69
CA HIS A 230 -3.96 16.17 4.52
C HIS A 230 -5.47 16.19 4.71
N LEU A 231 -5.97 15.71 5.86
CA LEU A 231 -7.39 15.69 6.15
C LEU A 231 -7.99 17.10 6.13
N VAL A 232 -7.36 18.06 6.80
CA VAL A 232 -7.79 19.46 6.79
C VAL A 232 -7.83 19.98 5.36
N SER A 233 -6.76 19.77 4.58
CA SER A 233 -6.71 20.23 3.19
C SER A 233 -7.80 19.62 2.32
N ILE A 234 -8.02 18.31 2.37
CA ILE A 234 -9.05 17.59 1.61
C ILE A 234 -10.43 18.17 1.90
N LEU A 235 -10.73 18.41 3.18
CA LEU A 235 -12.01 18.98 3.61
C LEU A 235 -12.17 20.43 3.14
N THR A 236 -11.17 21.29 3.39
CA THR A 236 -11.28 22.73 3.10
C THR A 236 -11.20 23.07 1.62
N GLU A 237 -10.58 22.23 0.79
CA GLU A 237 -10.54 22.36 -0.67
C GLU A 237 -11.80 21.77 -1.35
N GLY A 238 -12.72 21.19 -0.58
CA GLY A 238 -14.00 20.68 -1.08
C GLY A 238 -13.86 19.43 -1.96
N VAL A 239 -12.89 18.55 -1.67
CA VAL A 239 -12.64 17.35 -2.47
C VAL A 239 -13.89 16.45 -2.52
N PHE A 240 -14.57 16.22 -1.39
CA PHE A 240 -15.78 15.40 -1.33
C PHE A 240 -17.00 16.07 -2.00
N GLU A 241 -17.03 17.39 -2.11
CA GLU A 241 -18.08 18.10 -2.87
C GLU A 241 -17.90 17.93 -4.38
N ARG A 242 -16.65 17.80 -4.83
CA ARG A 242 -16.32 17.59 -6.24
C ARG A 242 -16.42 16.12 -6.65
N PHE A 243 -16.00 15.21 -5.76
CA PHE A 243 -15.98 13.76 -5.97
C PHE A 243 -16.82 13.06 -4.89
N PRO A 244 -18.16 13.16 -4.94
CA PRO A 244 -19.06 12.67 -3.89
C PRO A 244 -19.03 11.14 -3.71
N GLY A 245 -18.54 10.39 -4.69
CA GLY A 245 -18.34 8.93 -4.60
C GLY A 245 -16.96 8.53 -4.04
N LEU A 246 -16.05 9.48 -3.83
CA LEU A 246 -14.70 9.18 -3.34
C LEU A 246 -14.72 8.84 -1.84
N GLY A 247 -14.14 7.69 -1.49
CA GLY A 247 -13.79 7.34 -0.12
C GLY A 247 -12.29 7.49 0.14
N ILE A 248 -11.92 8.03 1.30
CA ILE A 248 -10.52 8.13 1.74
C ILE A 248 -10.31 7.36 3.05
N THR A 249 -9.20 6.62 3.13
CA THR A 249 -8.77 5.91 4.34
C THR A 249 -7.44 6.47 4.82
N LEU A 250 -7.32 6.78 6.10
CA LEU A 250 -6.05 7.15 6.75
C LEU A 250 -5.54 5.92 7.50
N THR A 251 -4.68 5.15 6.84
CA THR A 251 -4.17 3.87 7.35
C THR A 251 -2.96 4.09 8.25
N GLU A 252 -2.89 3.42 9.40
CA GLU A 252 -1.79 3.52 10.38
C GLU A 252 -1.54 4.96 10.93
N GLY A 253 -2.51 5.87 10.79
CA GLY A 253 -2.39 7.28 11.24
C GLY A 253 -2.73 7.54 12.71
N GLY A 254 -3.21 6.51 13.43
CA GLY A 254 -3.72 6.60 14.80
C GLY A 254 -5.17 7.11 14.89
N VAL A 255 -5.95 6.56 15.81
CA VAL A 255 -7.33 6.97 16.15
C VAL A 255 -7.55 6.81 17.66
N SER A 256 -8.49 7.57 18.25
CA SER A 256 -8.89 7.48 19.66
C SER A 256 -10.41 7.45 19.84
#